data_AF-A0A9R0JHV6-F1
#
_entry.id   AF-A0A9R0JHV6-F1
#
_cell.length_a   1.000
_cell.length_b   1.000
_cell.length_c   1.000
_cell.angle_alpha   90.00
_cell.angle_beta   90.00
_cell.angle_gamma   90.00
#
_symmetry.space_group_name_H-M   'P 1'
#
loop_
_entity.id
_entity.type
_entity.pdbx_description
1 polymer ?
#
loop_
_entity_poly.entity_id
_entity_poly.type
_entity_poly.pdbx_seq_one_letter_code
_entity_poly.pdbx_strand_id
1 'polypeptide(L)'
;MVERFFNGSSTTSVTTVSGHPQGGCCFSSDLITLLSGTPSCGKTSLLFQYAMNMAAHCQSPSLGYVVFICNRGRLETKPPFLSQGIDASSHIFQRIQIKYVDDFDDEGIKKYFAAFHLLHSFPSAVIIDDFGDFFLESKCQQRYNNPRGRDLAMVRVLALCHSAVIHANKTTSCQLLLSDTHHGEFPRLFIYTRWISSIFTIQGEGDGPGSFLLKHSVHVTGSGIGKRSARYSIALQYLVLDEIIEDDQM
;
A
#
# COMPACT_ATOMS: atom_id res chain seq x y z
N MET A 1 -6.34 -12.09 -6.28
CA MET A 1 -7.59 -11.55 -5.71
C MET A 1 -7.46 -10.05 -5.45
N VAL A 2 -6.51 -9.57 -4.64
CA VAL A 2 -6.24 -8.13 -4.42
C VAL A 2 -5.52 -7.43 -5.59
N GLU A 3 -4.87 -8.16 -6.50
CA GLU A 3 -4.34 -7.57 -7.73
C GLU A 3 -5.38 -6.87 -8.60
N ARG A 4 -6.63 -7.37 -8.64
CA ARG A 4 -7.72 -6.71 -9.36
C ARG A 4 -8.10 -5.36 -8.73
N PHE A 5 -7.77 -5.13 -7.46
CA PHE A 5 -8.10 -3.89 -6.78
C PHE A 5 -7.11 -2.77 -7.08
N PHE A 6 -5.83 -3.12 -7.29
CA PHE A 6 -4.76 -2.14 -7.52
C PHE A 6 -4.29 -2.08 -8.99
N ASN A 7 -4.60 -3.09 -9.83
CA ASN A 7 -4.31 -3.03 -11.25
C ASN A 7 -5.46 -2.36 -12.01
N GLY A 8 -5.19 -1.17 -12.56
CA GLY A 8 -6.03 -0.46 -13.53
C GLY A 8 -6.04 -1.07 -14.93
N SER A 9 -5.85 -2.39 -15.07
CA SER A 9 -5.81 -3.06 -16.37
C SER A 9 -6.94 -4.07 -16.47
N SER A 10 -7.84 -3.81 -17.42
CA SER A 10 -8.88 -4.71 -17.87
C SER A 10 -8.28 -6.07 -18.22
N THR A 11 -8.87 -7.13 -17.67
CA THR A 11 -8.63 -8.50 -18.12
C THR A 11 -9.05 -8.64 -19.58
N THR A 12 -8.10 -8.88 -20.48
CA THR A 12 -8.38 -9.56 -21.75
C THR A 12 -7.76 -10.95 -21.72
N SER A 13 -8.62 -11.89 -22.06
CA SER A 13 -8.44 -13.33 -22.15
C SER A 13 -7.21 -13.79 -22.93
N VAL A 14 -6.68 -14.92 -22.48
CA VAL A 14 -5.75 -15.80 -23.18
C VAL A 14 -6.18 -15.99 -24.64
N THR A 15 -5.32 -15.62 -25.58
CA THR A 15 -5.24 -16.30 -26.88
C THR A 15 -3.77 -16.37 -27.30
N THR A 16 -3.28 -17.60 -27.41
CA THR A 16 -1.96 -17.97 -27.88
C THR A 16 -1.76 -17.57 -29.34
N VAL A 17 -0.79 -16.70 -29.65
CA VAL A 17 0.00 -16.78 -30.90
C VAL A 17 1.43 -16.30 -30.63
N SER A 18 2.37 -17.11 -31.07
CA SER A 18 3.83 -16.99 -31.04
C SER A 18 4.41 -15.71 -31.66
N GLY A 19 5.39 -15.09 -30.99
CA GLY A 19 6.27 -14.06 -31.53
C GLY A 19 7.24 -13.50 -30.47
N HIS A 20 8.50 -13.31 -30.83
CA HIS A 20 9.67 -13.04 -29.97
C HIS A 20 9.65 -11.74 -29.12
N PRO A 21 10.56 -11.62 -28.11
CA PRO A 21 10.36 -10.76 -26.94
C PRO A 21 10.79 -9.31 -27.20
N GLN A 22 9.87 -8.38 -26.93
CA GLN A 22 10.23 -7.01 -26.60
C GLN A 22 9.85 -6.77 -25.13
N GLY A 23 10.88 -6.81 -24.28
CA GLY A 23 10.78 -6.48 -22.87
C GLY A 23 10.47 -5.01 -22.69
N GLY A 24 9.27 -4.73 -22.23
CA GLY A 24 8.80 -3.41 -21.86
C GLY A 24 7.46 -3.57 -21.16
N CYS A 25 7.47 -3.97 -19.90
CA CYS A 25 6.27 -3.89 -19.08
C CYS A 25 5.98 -2.39 -18.88
N CYS A 26 5.14 -1.82 -19.74
CA CYS A 26 4.60 -0.48 -19.60
C CYS A 26 3.62 -0.46 -18.41
N PHE A 27 4.14 -0.43 -17.19
CA PHE A 27 3.36 -0.06 -16.01
C PHE A 27 3.38 1.47 -15.90
N SER A 28 2.33 2.13 -16.39
CA SER A 28 1.96 3.42 -15.83
C SER A 28 1.28 3.19 -14.48
N SER A 29 2.00 2.59 -13.52
CA SER A 29 1.50 2.41 -12.16
C SER A 29 1.85 3.65 -11.35
N ASP A 30 0.89 4.16 -10.59
CA ASP A 30 1.15 5.22 -9.62
C ASP A 30 2.32 4.83 -8.72
N LEU A 31 3.37 5.67 -8.72
CA LEU A 31 4.61 5.44 -7.97
C LEU A 31 4.35 5.23 -6.48
N ILE A 32 3.36 5.98 -5.98
CA ILE A 32 2.92 5.98 -4.59
C ILE A 32 1.42 5.79 -4.60
N THR A 33 0.94 4.84 -3.79
CA THR A 33 -0.48 4.58 -3.53
C THR A 33 -0.76 4.78 -2.05
N LEU A 34 -1.93 5.34 -1.72
CA LEU A 34 -2.42 5.45 -0.35
C LEU A 34 -3.68 4.58 -0.16
N LEU A 35 -3.69 3.76 0.89
CA LEU A 35 -4.87 3.07 1.39
C LEU A 35 -5.31 3.70 2.72
N SER A 36 -6.50 4.26 2.78
CA SER A 36 -6.95 4.87 4.03
C SER A 36 -8.35 4.46 4.42
N GLY A 37 -8.61 4.49 5.72
CA GLY A 37 -9.84 4.01 6.31
C GLY A 37 -9.87 4.25 7.80
N THR A 38 -11.06 4.11 8.37
CA THR A 38 -11.28 4.21 9.81
C THR A 38 -10.52 3.12 10.60
N PRO A 39 -10.40 3.23 11.93
CA PRO A 39 -9.84 2.16 12.73
C PRO A 39 -10.59 0.84 12.52
N SER A 40 -9.87 -0.28 12.61
CA SER A 40 -10.44 -1.63 12.51
C SER A 40 -11.17 -1.99 11.21
N CYS A 41 -10.95 -1.25 10.12
CA CYS A 41 -11.53 -1.60 8.82
C CYS A 41 -10.75 -2.66 8.01
N GLY A 42 -9.68 -3.25 8.56
CA GLY A 42 -8.93 -4.32 7.87
C GLY A 42 -7.80 -3.85 6.95
N LYS A 43 -7.35 -2.59 7.07
CA LYS A 43 -6.20 -2.04 6.30
C LYS A 43 -4.98 -2.94 6.30
N THR A 44 -4.49 -3.32 7.49
CA THR A 44 -3.31 -4.18 7.64
C THR A 44 -3.50 -5.52 6.92
N SER A 45 -4.70 -6.11 6.95
CA SER A 45 -5.03 -7.33 6.21
C SER A 45 -4.96 -7.12 4.69
N LEU A 46 -5.51 -6.02 4.17
CA LEU A 46 -5.43 -5.67 2.75
C LEU A 46 -3.99 -5.40 2.30
N LEU A 47 -3.21 -4.64 3.08
CA LEU A 47 -1.80 -4.38 2.82
C LEU A 47 -0.99 -5.68 2.78
N PHE A 48 -1.24 -6.58 3.74
CA PHE A 48 -0.54 -7.86 3.80
C PHE A 48 -0.92 -8.77 2.62
N GLN A 49 -2.20 -8.79 2.23
CA GLN A 49 -2.64 -9.50 1.02
C GLN A 49 -2.02 -8.91 -0.26
N TYR A 50 -1.83 -7.59 -0.33
CA TYR A 50 -1.09 -6.95 -1.42
C TYR A 50 0.39 -7.38 -1.42
N ALA A 51 1.05 -7.41 -0.25
CA ALA A 51 2.42 -7.89 -0.11
C ALA A 51 2.58 -9.33 -0.61
N MET A 52 1.65 -10.21 -0.24
CA MET A 52 1.62 -11.61 -0.66
C MET A 52 1.49 -11.75 -2.17
N ASN A 53 0.57 -10.99 -2.80
CA ASN A 53 0.44 -11.02 -4.25
C ASN A 53 1.75 -10.56 -4.89
N MET A 54 2.30 -9.43 -4.47
CA MET A 54 3.53 -8.90 -5.06
C MET A 54 4.71 -9.88 -4.97
N ALA A 55 4.87 -10.53 -3.82
CA ALA A 55 5.87 -11.58 -3.62
C ALA A 55 5.64 -12.82 -4.52
N ALA A 56 4.37 -13.17 -4.79
CA ALA A 56 3.98 -14.31 -5.64
C ALA A 56 4.23 -14.05 -7.14
N HIS A 57 4.07 -12.81 -7.61
CA HIS A 57 4.27 -12.45 -9.03
C HIS A 57 5.74 -12.35 -9.45
N CYS A 58 6.68 -12.40 -8.50
CA CYS A 58 8.09 -12.42 -8.80
C CYS A 58 8.50 -13.80 -9.38
N GLN A 59 8.63 -13.85 -10.71
CA GLN A 59 8.99 -15.05 -11.48
C GLN A 59 10.40 -15.60 -11.17
N SER A 60 11.28 -14.77 -10.61
CA SER A 60 12.60 -15.18 -10.16
C SER A 60 12.67 -15.25 -8.63
N PRO A 61 12.97 -16.42 -8.04
CA PRO A 61 13.15 -16.59 -6.60
C PRO A 61 14.26 -15.73 -5.98
N SER A 62 15.20 -15.26 -6.78
CA SER A 62 16.39 -14.53 -6.32
C SER A 62 16.31 -13.02 -6.54
N LEU A 63 15.22 -12.47 -7.11
CA LEU A 63 15.18 -11.07 -7.55
C LEU A 63 14.02 -10.23 -7.00
N GLY A 64 13.04 -10.82 -6.32
CA GLY A 64 11.83 -10.11 -5.91
C GLY A 64 11.48 -10.36 -4.45
N TYR A 65 11.51 -9.30 -3.65
CA TYR A 65 11.05 -9.29 -2.27
C TYR A 65 10.24 -8.02 -2.00
N VAL A 66 9.40 -8.09 -0.98
CA VAL A 66 8.56 -6.97 -0.51
C VAL A 66 9.03 -6.60 0.88
N VAL A 67 9.09 -5.30 1.17
CA VAL A 67 9.40 -4.81 2.52
C VAL A 67 8.12 -4.29 3.15
N PHE A 68 7.77 -4.81 4.32
CA PHE A 68 6.60 -4.41 5.10
C PHE A 68 7.06 -3.70 6.36
N ILE A 69 6.94 -2.38 6.39
CA ILE A 69 7.28 -1.52 7.52
C ILE A 69 6.05 -1.34 8.39
N CYS A 70 6.14 -1.70 9.68
CA CYS A 70 5.02 -1.58 10.60
C CYS A 70 5.48 -1.46 12.06
N ASN A 71 4.53 -1.15 12.95
CA ASN A 71 4.74 -1.24 14.38
C ASN A 71 4.66 -2.70 14.87
N ARG A 72 5.66 -3.12 15.66
CA ARG A 72 5.76 -4.49 16.17
C ARG A 72 4.59 -4.87 17.08
N GLY A 73 4.31 -4.05 18.09
CA GLY A 73 3.26 -4.31 19.07
C GLY A 73 1.90 -4.46 18.42
N ARG A 74 1.57 -3.62 17.43
CA ARG A 74 0.31 -3.72 16.68
C ARG A 74 0.21 -4.99 15.86
N LEU A 75 1.26 -5.33 15.12
CA LEU A 75 1.26 -6.54 14.30
C LEU A 75 1.16 -7.81 15.15
N GLU A 76 1.85 -7.85 16.29
CA GLU A 76 1.83 -9.01 17.21
C GLU A 76 0.51 -9.12 17.98
N THR A 77 -0.10 -8.01 18.40
CA THR A 77 -1.36 -8.02 19.16
C THR A 77 -2.60 -8.23 18.29
N LYS A 78 -2.57 -7.73 17.05
CA LYS A 78 -3.67 -7.84 16.08
C LYS A 78 -3.11 -8.19 14.70
N PRO A 79 -2.73 -9.46 14.48
CA PRO A 79 -2.16 -9.89 13.21
C PRO A 79 -3.16 -9.72 12.05
N PRO A 80 -2.66 -9.54 10.82
CA PRO A 80 -3.51 -9.43 9.64
C PRO A 80 -4.33 -10.71 9.44
N PHE A 81 -5.61 -10.53 9.08
CA PHE A 81 -6.45 -11.64 8.63
C PHE A 81 -6.06 -12.03 7.20
N LEU A 82 -5.68 -13.29 7.01
CA LEU A 82 -5.32 -13.83 5.70
C LEU A 82 -6.57 -14.25 4.93
N SER A 83 -6.48 -14.33 3.60
CA SER A 83 -7.55 -14.92 2.79
C SER A 83 -7.58 -16.45 2.96
N GLN A 84 -8.75 -17.05 2.73
CA GLN A 84 -8.93 -18.49 2.87
C GLN A 84 -8.02 -19.26 1.91
N GLY A 85 -7.43 -20.36 2.39
CA GLY A 85 -6.59 -21.24 1.58
C GLY A 85 -5.14 -20.79 1.43
N ILE A 86 -4.70 -19.74 2.11
CA ILE A 86 -3.26 -19.41 2.20
C ILE A 86 -2.56 -20.46 3.07
N ASP A 87 -1.64 -21.20 2.47
CA ASP A 87 -0.73 -22.11 3.17
C ASP A 87 0.35 -21.31 3.91
N ALA A 88 0.34 -21.37 5.24
CA ALA A 88 1.31 -20.71 6.11
C ALA A 88 2.77 -21.19 5.89
N SER A 89 2.96 -22.38 5.29
CA SER A 89 4.28 -22.91 4.94
C SER A 89 4.80 -22.43 3.58
N SER A 90 4.00 -21.61 2.88
CA SER A 90 4.36 -21.08 1.57
C SER A 90 5.67 -20.29 1.60
N HIS A 91 6.55 -20.59 0.64
CA HIS A 91 7.80 -19.86 0.41
C HIS A 91 7.57 -18.37 0.07
N ILE A 92 6.34 -17.96 -0.25
CA ILE A 92 5.96 -16.56 -0.48
C ILE A 92 6.23 -15.72 0.77
N PHE A 93 5.96 -16.24 1.97
CA PHE A 93 6.20 -15.52 3.23
C PHE A 93 7.68 -15.18 3.43
N GLN A 94 8.60 -16.02 2.94
CA GLN A 94 10.05 -15.78 3.03
C GLN A 94 10.50 -14.58 2.18
N ARG A 95 9.67 -14.14 1.22
CA ARG A 95 9.93 -12.97 0.39
C ARG A 95 9.34 -11.68 0.96
N ILE A 96 8.59 -11.74 2.05
CA ILE A 96 8.08 -10.55 2.75
C ILE A 96 9.00 -10.27 3.94
N GLN A 97 9.82 -9.23 3.81
CA GLN A 97 10.70 -8.78 4.87
C GLN A 97 9.96 -7.76 5.75
N ILE A 98 9.69 -8.14 7.00
CA ILE A 98 9.05 -7.25 7.96
C ILE A 98 10.13 -6.41 8.66
N LYS A 99 9.95 -5.09 8.64
CA LYS A 99 10.80 -4.14 9.36
C LYS A 99 9.97 -3.42 10.41
N TYR A 100 10.33 -3.64 11.67
CA TYR A 100 9.66 -3.01 12.79
C TYR A 100 10.21 -1.61 13.03
N VAL A 101 9.31 -0.64 13.17
CA VAL A 101 9.61 0.72 13.60
C VAL A 101 8.69 1.05 14.77
N ASP A 102 9.26 1.61 15.84
CA ASP A 102 8.50 1.94 17.05
C ASP A 102 7.51 3.08 16.79
N ASP A 103 6.42 3.11 17.58
CA ASP A 103 5.45 4.21 17.51
C ASP A 103 6.16 5.55 17.75
N PHE A 104 5.69 6.59 17.04
CA PHE A 104 6.20 7.95 17.20
C PHE A 104 7.70 8.13 16.89
N ASP A 105 8.31 7.17 16.18
CA ASP A 105 9.68 7.28 15.67
C ASP A 105 9.74 7.27 14.14
N ASP A 106 9.72 8.47 13.55
CA ASP A 106 9.91 8.66 12.12
C ASP A 106 11.38 8.47 11.67
N GLU A 107 12.33 8.31 12.61
CA GLU A 107 13.75 8.08 12.27
C GLU A 107 14.00 6.70 11.68
N GLY A 108 13.25 5.67 12.08
CA GLY A 108 13.36 4.33 11.50
C GLY A 108 13.07 4.35 9.99
N ILE A 109 11.98 5.03 9.59
CA ILE A 109 11.62 5.20 8.19
C ILE A 109 12.68 6.02 7.46
N LYS A 110 13.15 7.13 8.05
CA LYS A 110 14.20 7.96 7.43
C LYS A 110 15.48 7.19 7.20
N LYS A 111 15.96 6.44 8.18
CA LYS A 111 17.19 5.63 8.06
C LYS A 111 17.07 4.60 6.95
N TYR A 112 15.94 3.91 6.88
CA TYR A 112 15.69 2.93 5.82
C TYR A 112 15.76 3.56 4.42
N PHE A 113 15.02 4.65 4.17
CA PHE A 113 14.99 5.29 2.86
C PHE A 113 16.25 6.11 2.55
N ALA A 114 16.95 6.64 3.55
CA ALA A 114 18.26 7.28 3.37
C ALA A 114 19.32 6.26 2.92
N ALA A 115 19.27 5.03 3.44
CA ALA A 115 20.16 3.93 3.06
C ALA A 115 19.70 3.16 1.81
N PHE A 116 18.60 3.57 1.16
CA PHE A 116 18.00 2.83 0.05
C PHE A 116 18.97 2.63 -1.11
N HIS A 117 19.83 3.62 -1.39
CA HIS A 117 20.87 3.57 -2.42
C HIS A 117 21.99 2.57 -2.14
N LEU A 118 22.08 2.01 -0.93
CA LEU A 118 23.05 0.99 -0.53
C LEU A 118 22.52 -0.44 -0.71
N LEU A 119 21.25 -0.61 -1.08
CA LEU A 119 20.67 -1.93 -1.30
C LEU A 119 21.30 -2.59 -2.53
N HIS A 120 21.73 -3.84 -2.39
CA HIS A 120 22.23 -4.65 -3.51
C HIS A 120 21.15 -4.93 -4.56
N SER A 121 19.92 -5.09 -4.10
CA SER A 121 18.72 -5.30 -4.92
C SER A 121 17.55 -4.55 -4.31
N PHE A 122 16.81 -3.81 -5.14
CA PHE A 122 15.64 -3.07 -4.69
C PHE A 122 14.42 -4.00 -4.51
N PRO A 123 13.54 -3.72 -3.54
CA PRO A 123 12.30 -4.46 -3.38
C PRO A 123 11.32 -4.13 -4.50
N SER A 124 10.44 -5.07 -4.82
CA SER A 124 9.33 -4.84 -5.76
C SER A 124 8.28 -3.90 -5.19
N ALA A 125 8.12 -3.90 -3.87
CA ALA A 125 7.29 -2.92 -3.16
C ALA A 125 7.83 -2.65 -1.75
N VAL A 126 7.67 -1.41 -1.31
CA VAL A 126 7.76 -1.03 0.10
C VAL A 126 6.37 -0.64 0.58
N ILE A 127 5.93 -1.28 1.66
CA ILE A 127 4.63 -1.05 2.27
C ILE A 127 4.85 -0.44 3.64
N ILE A 128 4.17 0.65 3.97
CA ILE A 128 4.22 1.28 5.29
C ILE A 128 2.83 1.29 5.90
N ASP A 129 2.63 0.50 6.95
CA ASP A 129 1.37 0.43 7.67
C ASP A 129 1.23 1.56 8.71
N ASP A 130 0.07 2.22 8.72
CA ASP A 130 -0.30 3.37 9.55
C ASP A 130 0.78 4.47 9.57
N PHE A 131 1.12 5.00 8.39
CA PHE A 131 2.16 6.02 8.21
C PHE A 131 2.01 7.22 9.16
N GLY A 132 0.78 7.67 9.41
CA GLY A 132 0.50 8.80 10.30
C GLY A 132 0.98 8.61 11.74
N ASP A 133 1.14 7.38 12.21
CA ASP A 133 1.39 7.07 13.62
C ASP A 133 2.87 7.09 14.02
N PHE A 134 3.77 7.14 13.04
CA PHE A 134 5.18 7.42 13.30
C PHE A 134 5.45 8.89 13.66
N PHE A 135 4.44 9.75 13.54
CA PHE A 135 4.57 11.20 13.73
C PHE A 135 3.72 11.69 14.92
N LEU A 136 4.31 11.69 16.12
CA LEU A 136 3.68 12.28 17.30
C LEU A 136 3.62 13.80 17.20
N GLU A 137 2.41 14.35 17.29
CA GLU A 137 2.17 15.77 17.09
C GLU A 137 3.02 16.67 17.99
N SER A 138 3.03 16.42 19.30
CA SER A 138 3.80 17.21 20.27
C SER A 138 5.31 17.16 20.00
N LYS A 139 5.86 15.97 19.71
CA LYS A 139 7.28 15.77 19.38
C LYS A 139 7.66 16.51 18.10
N CYS A 140 6.82 16.42 17.07
CA CYS A 140 7.06 17.12 15.81
C CYS A 140 6.95 18.64 15.97
N GLN A 141 5.96 19.14 16.71
CA GLN A 141 5.80 20.58 16.98
C GLN A 141 7.00 21.15 17.72
N GLN A 142 7.51 20.44 18.73
CA GLN A 142 8.73 20.82 19.45
C GLN A 142 9.96 20.79 18.55
N ARG A 143 10.17 19.71 17.78
CA ARG A 143 11.33 19.56 16.88
C ARG A 143 11.43 20.66 15.84
N TYR A 144 10.30 21.11 15.30
CA TYR A 144 10.27 22.12 14.24
C TYR A 144 9.93 23.53 14.75
N ASN A 145 9.66 23.68 16.04
CA ASN A 145 9.12 24.91 16.64
C ASN A 145 7.97 25.50 15.81
N ASN A 146 7.02 24.65 15.41
CA ASN A 146 5.95 24.99 14.45
C ASN A 146 4.66 24.22 14.79
N PRO A 147 3.48 24.88 14.86
CA PRO A 147 2.21 24.20 15.12
C PRO A 147 1.86 23.12 14.09
N ARG A 148 2.33 23.27 12.84
CA ARG A 148 2.23 22.25 11.77
C ARG A 148 3.46 21.35 11.68
N GLY A 149 4.19 21.18 12.79
CA GLY A 149 5.40 20.37 12.83
C GLY A 149 5.18 18.93 12.36
N ARG A 150 4.01 18.34 12.68
CA ARG A 150 3.63 16.99 12.22
C ARG A 150 3.52 16.92 10.71
N ASP A 151 2.76 17.83 10.11
CA ASP A 151 2.59 17.91 8.64
C ASP A 151 3.94 18.09 7.94
N LEU A 152 4.80 18.95 8.49
CA LEU A 152 6.15 19.17 7.96
C LEU A 152 7.02 17.91 8.03
N ALA A 153 6.93 17.16 9.13
CA ALA A 153 7.63 15.88 9.29
C ALA A 153 7.16 14.86 8.24
N MET A 154 5.85 14.69 8.12
CA MET A 154 5.23 13.77 7.16
C MET A 154 5.63 14.10 5.71
N VAL A 155 5.54 15.37 5.29
CA VAL A 155 5.94 15.80 3.95
C VAL A 155 7.42 15.54 3.68
N ARG A 156 8.30 15.79 4.66
CA ARG A 156 9.74 15.53 4.50
C ARG A 156 10.03 14.04 4.33
N VAL A 157 9.37 13.18 5.10
CA VAL A 157 9.53 11.73 4.98
C VAL A 157 8.93 11.23 3.66
N LEU A 158 7.74 11.70 3.26
CA LEU A 158 7.15 11.38 1.96
C LEU A 158 8.07 11.75 0.79
N ALA A 159 8.68 12.95 0.84
CA ALA A 159 9.64 13.39 -0.17
C ALA A 159 10.86 12.46 -0.23
N LEU A 160 11.38 12.02 0.92
CA LEU A 160 12.48 11.07 0.99
C LEU A 160 12.09 9.70 0.40
N CYS A 161 10.92 9.16 0.75
CA CYS A 161 10.40 7.91 0.20
C CYS A 161 10.25 8.01 -1.33
N HIS A 162 9.65 9.10 -1.81
CA HIS A 162 9.46 9.38 -3.23
C HIS A 162 10.80 9.41 -3.99
N SER A 163 11.80 10.14 -3.48
CA SER A 163 13.14 10.20 -4.08
C SER A 163 13.82 8.83 -4.14
N ALA A 164 13.71 8.03 -3.09
CA ALA A 164 14.28 6.69 -3.02
C ALA A 164 13.62 5.73 -4.04
N VAL A 165 12.29 5.77 -4.17
CA VAL A 165 11.55 4.92 -5.11
C VAL A 165 11.82 5.35 -6.56
N ILE A 166 11.89 6.65 -6.85
CA ILE A 166 12.33 7.15 -8.16
C ILE A 166 13.73 6.63 -8.50
N HIS A 167 14.64 6.62 -7.51
CA HIS A 167 15.99 6.11 -7.72
C HIS A 167 15.98 4.62 -8.07
N ALA A 168 15.27 3.78 -7.32
CA ALA A 168 15.13 2.36 -7.63
C ALA A 168 14.55 2.11 -9.03
N ASN A 169 13.54 2.90 -9.40
CA ASN A 169 12.84 2.80 -10.69
C ASN A 169 13.68 3.16 -11.91
N LYS A 170 14.91 3.68 -11.71
CA LYS A 170 15.91 3.76 -12.78
C LYS A 170 16.45 2.39 -13.21
N THR A 171 16.31 1.38 -12.35
CA THR A 171 16.90 0.04 -12.53
C THR A 171 15.86 -1.07 -12.47
N THR A 172 14.87 -0.97 -11.57
CA THR A 172 13.88 -2.01 -11.30
C THR A 172 12.56 -1.38 -10.86
N SER A 173 11.42 -1.96 -11.22
CA SER A 173 10.12 -1.48 -10.75
C SER A 173 9.95 -1.73 -9.24
N CYS A 174 9.76 -0.64 -8.49
CA CYS A 174 9.51 -0.56 -7.06
C CYS A 174 8.29 0.34 -6.84
N GLN A 175 7.30 -0.16 -6.10
CA GLN A 175 6.10 0.59 -5.70
C GLN A 175 6.16 0.97 -4.22
N LEU A 176 5.52 2.10 -3.86
CA LEU A 176 5.32 2.49 -2.47
C LEU A 176 3.83 2.48 -2.13
N LEU A 177 3.44 1.67 -1.16
CA LEU A 177 2.08 1.63 -0.64
C LEU A 177 2.07 2.10 0.81
N LEU A 178 1.29 3.12 1.08
CA LEU A 178 1.11 3.67 2.43
C LEU A 178 -0.29 3.34 2.92
N SER A 179 -0.46 3.11 4.22
CA SER A 179 -1.77 3.26 4.84
C SER A 179 -1.81 4.41 5.83
N ASP A 180 -2.99 4.96 6.06
CA ASP A 180 -3.24 5.91 7.14
C ASP A 180 -4.60 5.63 7.78
N THR A 181 -4.69 5.86 9.08
CA THR A 181 -5.92 5.74 9.86
C THR A 181 -6.48 7.14 10.15
N HIS A 182 -7.76 7.34 9.84
CA HIS A 182 -8.46 8.60 10.14
C HIS A 182 -9.71 8.35 11.00
N HIS A 183 -10.02 9.30 11.89
CA HIS A 183 -11.22 9.28 12.73
C HIS A 183 -12.18 10.38 12.26
N GLY A 184 -13.05 10.07 11.29
CA GLY A 184 -14.02 11.03 10.73
C GLY A 184 -13.53 11.73 9.47
N GLU A 185 -13.77 13.05 9.34
CA GLU A 185 -13.24 13.86 8.24
C GLU A 185 -11.74 13.64 8.08
N PHE A 186 -11.27 13.47 6.85
CA PHE A 186 -9.91 13.06 6.52
C PHE A 186 -8.98 14.28 6.54
N PRO A 187 -8.47 14.73 7.70
CA PRO A 187 -8.02 16.11 7.88
C PRO A 187 -6.74 16.39 7.09
N ARG A 188 -6.02 15.33 6.71
CA ARG A 188 -4.70 15.34 6.07
C ARG A 188 -4.74 14.94 4.60
N LEU A 189 -5.92 14.83 3.99
CA LEU A 189 -6.06 14.45 2.58
C LEU A 189 -5.25 15.39 1.68
N PHE A 190 -5.16 16.67 2.04
CA PHE A 190 -4.40 17.69 1.30
C PHE A 190 -2.88 17.42 1.19
N ILE A 191 -2.28 16.75 2.20
CA ILE A 191 -0.86 16.38 2.15
C ILE A 191 -0.69 15.30 1.10
N TYR A 192 -1.53 14.27 1.18
CA TYR A 192 -1.43 13.11 0.30
C TYR A 192 -1.79 13.45 -1.14
N THR A 193 -2.86 14.20 -1.40
CA THR A 193 -3.28 14.56 -2.77
C THR A 193 -2.23 15.39 -3.53
N ARG A 194 -1.27 16.01 -2.83
CA ARG A 194 -0.15 16.71 -3.46
C ARG A 194 0.96 15.78 -3.96
N TRP A 195 1.13 14.60 -3.34
CA TRP A 195 2.25 13.69 -3.59
C TRP A 195 1.82 12.34 -4.17
N ILE A 196 0.54 12.00 -4.06
CA ILE A 196 0.00 10.67 -4.32
C ILE A 196 -1.15 10.80 -5.32
N SER A 197 -0.98 10.17 -6.47
CA SER A 197 -1.95 10.19 -7.57
C SER A 197 -2.99 9.08 -7.48
N SER A 198 -2.75 8.03 -6.69
CA SER A 198 -3.70 6.94 -6.43
C SER A 198 -4.06 6.85 -4.95
N ILE A 199 -5.32 7.10 -4.64
CA ILE A 199 -5.84 7.06 -3.26
C ILE A 199 -7.05 6.13 -3.22
N PHE A 200 -6.96 5.11 -2.37
CA PHE A 200 -8.03 4.20 -2.04
C PHE A 200 -8.58 4.52 -0.65
N THR A 201 -9.90 4.62 -0.56
CA THR A 201 -10.60 4.90 0.70
C THR A 201 -11.51 3.73 1.06
N ILE A 202 -11.42 3.27 2.30
CA ILE A 202 -12.28 2.24 2.87
C ILE A 202 -13.40 2.93 3.63
N GLN A 203 -14.63 2.58 3.29
CA GLN A 203 -15.84 3.01 3.97
C GLN A 203 -16.51 1.79 4.62
N GLY A 204 -17.02 1.95 5.84
CA GLY A 204 -17.87 0.92 6.45
C GLY A 204 -19.22 0.90 5.75
N GLU A 205 -19.74 -0.28 5.42
CA GLU A 205 -21.12 -0.43 4.96
C GLU A 205 -22.05 -0.68 6.15
N GLY A 206 -23.20 -0.01 6.15
CA GLY A 206 -24.12 0.07 7.30
C GLY A 206 -24.90 -1.21 7.62
N ASP A 207 -24.78 -2.26 6.80
CA ASP A 207 -25.73 -3.38 6.83
C ASP A 207 -25.18 -4.67 7.45
N GLY A 208 -23.87 -4.77 7.76
CA GLY A 208 -23.29 -5.96 8.36
C GLY A 208 -21.98 -5.72 9.12
N PRO A 209 -21.80 -6.31 10.32
CA PRO A 209 -20.55 -6.17 11.08
C PRO A 209 -19.37 -6.72 10.27
N GLY A 210 -18.34 -5.91 10.08
CA GLY A 210 -17.11 -6.31 9.41
C GLY A 210 -17.14 -6.28 7.87
N SER A 211 -18.18 -5.71 7.25
CA SER A 211 -18.24 -5.43 5.80
C SER A 211 -17.72 -4.03 5.47
N PHE A 212 -16.93 -3.94 4.41
CA PHE A 212 -16.25 -2.72 4.00
C PHE A 212 -16.24 -2.57 2.48
N LEU A 213 -16.33 -1.31 2.03
CA LEU A 213 -16.26 -0.93 0.63
C LEU A 213 -14.98 -0.14 0.37
N LEU A 214 -14.10 -0.71 -0.46
CA LEU A 214 -12.90 -0.07 -0.96
C LEU A 214 -13.22 0.71 -2.23
N LYS A 215 -12.98 2.02 -2.23
CA LYS A 215 -13.23 2.92 -3.37
C LYS A 215 -11.96 3.59 -3.84
N HIS A 216 -11.73 3.58 -5.15
CA HIS A 216 -10.68 4.41 -5.76
C HIS A 216 -11.19 5.86 -5.88
N SER A 217 -10.48 6.80 -5.25
CA SER A 217 -10.96 8.19 -5.07
C SER A 217 -10.29 9.21 -6.00
N VAL A 218 -9.05 8.99 -6.41
CA VAL A 218 -8.25 9.97 -7.17
C VAL A 218 -7.44 9.26 -8.25
N HIS A 219 -7.50 9.76 -9.49
CA HIS A 219 -6.62 9.43 -10.61
C HIS A 219 -6.16 10.75 -11.24
N VAL A 220 -4.93 11.19 -10.99
CA VAL A 220 -4.45 12.52 -11.44
C VAL A 220 -4.12 12.58 -12.94
N THR A 221 -4.24 11.49 -13.69
CA THR A 221 -3.80 11.44 -15.10
C THR A 221 -4.90 10.95 -16.05
N GLY A 222 -5.90 11.80 -16.33
CA GLY A 222 -6.57 11.95 -17.64
C GLY A 222 -7.13 10.74 -18.42
N SER A 223 -7.04 9.51 -17.93
CA SER A 223 -7.62 8.32 -18.53
C SER A 223 -8.71 7.81 -17.62
N GLY A 224 -9.92 7.72 -18.16
CA GLY A 224 -11.11 7.25 -17.46
C GLY A 224 -10.98 5.77 -17.13
N ILE A 225 -10.20 5.43 -16.11
CA ILE A 225 -10.36 4.16 -15.42
C ILE A 225 -11.70 4.26 -14.72
N GLY A 226 -12.67 3.44 -15.15
CA GLY A 226 -14.00 3.36 -14.55
C GLY A 226 -13.90 3.29 -13.02
N LYS A 227 -14.85 3.90 -12.32
CA LYS A 227 -14.87 3.87 -10.85
C LYS A 227 -15.04 2.42 -10.40
N ARG A 228 -13.92 1.76 -10.13
CA ARG A 228 -13.90 0.41 -9.58
C ARG A 228 -13.97 0.52 -8.07
N SER A 229 -14.96 -0.13 -7.50
CA SER A 229 -15.07 -0.34 -6.06
C SER A 229 -15.06 -1.82 -5.77
N ALA A 230 -14.77 -2.19 -4.53
CA ALA A 230 -14.81 -3.60 -4.17
C ALA A 230 -15.20 -3.77 -2.71
N ARG A 231 -16.14 -4.68 -2.49
CA ARG A 231 -16.66 -5.07 -1.19
C ARG A 231 -15.85 -6.23 -0.64
N TYR A 232 -15.47 -6.12 0.63
CA TYR A 232 -14.76 -7.16 1.34
C TYR A 232 -15.22 -7.25 2.78
N SER A 233 -15.01 -8.41 3.38
CA SER A 233 -15.37 -8.69 4.76
C SER A 233 -14.20 -9.27 5.55
N ILE A 234 -14.17 -8.94 6.84
CA ILE A 234 -13.28 -9.54 7.85
C ILE A 234 -14.06 -10.10 9.04
N ALA A 235 -15.39 -10.23 8.91
CA ALA A 235 -16.28 -10.63 10.00
C ALA A 235 -15.93 -12.00 10.61
N LEU A 236 -15.37 -12.89 9.81
CA LEU A 236 -15.09 -14.28 10.18
C LEU A 236 -13.60 -14.54 10.48
N GLN A 237 -12.83 -13.49 10.82
CA GLN A 237 -11.39 -13.57 11.10
C GLN A 237 -10.53 -14.05 9.93
N TYR A 238 -11.04 -13.92 8.71
CA TYR A 238 -10.29 -14.07 7.47
C TYR A 238 -10.74 -12.99 6.49
N LEU A 239 -9.86 -12.62 5.57
CA LEU A 239 -10.15 -11.62 4.55
C LEU A 239 -10.92 -12.27 3.40
N VAL A 240 -12.12 -11.75 3.10
CA VAL A 240 -12.99 -12.22 2.00
C VAL A 240 -13.23 -11.07 1.04
N LEU A 241 -13.04 -11.31 -0.25
CA LEU A 241 -13.61 -10.44 -1.28
C LEU A 241 -15.03 -10.91 -1.57
N ASP A 242 -16.01 -10.05 -1.36
CA ASP A 242 -17.43 -10.36 -1.59
C ASP A 242 -17.83 -10.03 -3.03
N GLU A 243 -17.51 -8.82 -3.49
CA GLU A 243 -17.93 -8.35 -4.82
C GLU A 243 -16.97 -7.29 -5.37
N ILE A 244 -16.75 -7.29 -6.68
CA ILE A 244 -16.11 -6.17 -7.39
C ILE A 244 -17.21 -5.43 -8.15
N ILE A 245 -17.32 -4.13 -7.89
CA ILE A 245 -18.31 -3.25 -8.49
C ILE A 245 -17.59 -2.39 -9.53
N GLU A 246 -17.96 -2.56 -10.79
CA GLU A 246 -17.45 -1.77 -11.91
C GLU A 246 -18.56 -0.81 -12.36
N ASP A 247 -18.33 0.51 -12.22
CA ASP A 247 -19.22 1.49 -12.83
C ASP A 247 -19.01 1.45 -14.35
N ASP A 248 -19.80 0.63 -15.04
CA ASP A 248 -19.95 0.71 -16.50
C ASP A 248 -20.51 2.09 -16.84
N GLN A 249 -19.71 2.91 -17.53
CA GLN A 249 -20.19 4.19 -18.03
C GLN A 249 -21.30 3.92 -19.06
N MET A 250 -22.53 4.30 -18.69
CA MET A 250 -23.65 4.43 -19.61
C MET A 250 -23.59 5.80 -20.31
#